data_AF-A0A7Z9UQT8-F1
#
_entry.id   AF-A0A7Z9UQT8-F1
#
_cell.length_a   1.000
_cell.length_b   1.000
_cell.length_c   1.000
_cell.angle_alpha   90.00
_cell.angle_beta   90.00
_cell.angle_gamma   90.00
#
_symmetry.space_group_name_H-M   'P 1'
#
loop_
_entity.id
_entity.type
_entity.pdbx_description
1 polymer ?
#
loop_
_entity_poly.entity_id
_entity_poly.type
_entity_poly.pdbx_seq_one_letter_code
_entity_poly.pdbx_strand_id
1 'polypeptide(L)'
;MLALIASFAPRGFNEVQFIFQGISSLSELTLKLIDDFVSCLVKLLNGYKELGVGAFNLVTYSSAVNQNHEYYWLNMKLISRPFPKGVYTNDTGPMERLYDVWVIDTLPEMVAEKLRIHF
;
A
#
# COMPACT_ATOMS: atom_id res chain seq x y z
N MET A 1 7.00 -12.62 9.84
CA MET A 1 6.94 -11.29 10.47
C MET A 1 6.26 -10.35 9.49
N LEU A 2 5.44 -9.41 9.96
CA LEU A 2 4.85 -8.37 9.10
C LEU A 2 5.71 -7.11 9.16
N ALA A 3 6.16 -6.62 8.01
CA ALA A 3 6.82 -5.32 7.89
C ALA A 3 5.92 -4.34 7.14
N LEU A 4 5.98 -3.07 7.52
CA LEU A 4 5.21 -1.99 6.91
C LEU A 4 6.16 -0.86 6.49
N ILE A 5 6.12 -0.48 5.22
CA ILE A 5 7.02 0.54 4.67
C ILE A 5 6.25 1.53 3.79
N ALA A 6 6.67 2.79 3.79
CA ALA A 6 6.37 3.67 2.66
C ALA A 6 7.23 3.23 1.47
N SER A 7 6.62 3.02 0.31
CA SER A 7 7.34 2.45 -0.84
C SER A 7 8.37 3.44 -1.37
N PHE A 8 9.65 3.04 -1.46
CA PHE A 8 10.74 3.92 -1.95
C PHE A 8 10.47 4.49 -3.36
N ALA A 9 9.92 3.66 -4.25
CA ALA A 9 9.47 4.05 -5.58
C ALA A 9 7.96 3.82 -5.70
N PRO A 10 7.13 4.74 -5.19
CA PRO A 10 5.67 4.56 -5.13
C PRO A 10 5.05 4.64 -6.53
N ARG A 11 3.93 3.93 -6.74
CA ARG A 11 3.11 3.99 -7.96
C ARG A 11 1.74 4.62 -7.70
N GLY A 12 1.39 4.90 -6.46
CA GLY A 12 0.22 5.70 -6.09
C GLY A 12 0.49 6.64 -4.93
N PHE A 13 -0.43 7.58 -4.70
CA PHE A 13 -0.31 8.57 -3.64
C PHE A 13 -0.30 7.92 -2.25
N ASN A 14 0.57 8.41 -1.37
CA ASN A 14 0.73 7.91 0.00
C ASN A 14 0.96 6.39 0.09
N GLU A 15 1.59 5.77 -0.91
CA GLU A 15 1.71 4.30 -1.01
C GLU A 15 2.42 3.68 0.21
N VAL A 16 1.73 2.74 0.84
CA VAL A 16 2.27 1.89 1.91
C VAL A 16 2.22 0.43 1.49
N GLN A 17 3.31 -0.29 1.75
CA GLN A 17 3.45 -1.71 1.45
C GLN A 17 3.53 -2.54 2.74
N PHE A 18 2.68 -3.56 2.81
CA PHE A 18 2.73 -4.64 3.79
C PHE A 18 3.56 -5.79 3.20
N ILE A 19 4.55 -6.27 3.93
CA ILE A 19 5.44 -7.36 3.50
C ILE A 19 5.38 -8.48 4.52
N PHE A 20 4.86 -9.64 4.12
CA PHE A 20 4.73 -10.82 4.97
C PHE A 20 5.98 -11.70 4.82
N GLN A 21 7.00 -11.40 5.62
CA GLN A 21 8.29 -12.08 5.53
C GLN A 21 8.16 -13.57 5.83
N GLY A 22 8.69 -14.39 4.92
CA GLY A 22 8.77 -15.84 5.06
C GLY A 22 7.58 -16.63 4.48
N ILE A 23 6.58 -15.96 3.92
CA ILE A 23 5.47 -16.61 3.19
C ILE A 23 5.31 -15.98 1.81
N SER A 24 4.93 -16.78 0.82
CA SER A 24 4.80 -16.33 -0.59
C SER A 24 3.34 -16.22 -1.02
N SER A 25 2.45 -16.99 -0.42
CA SER A 25 1.05 -17.14 -0.82
C SER A 25 0.07 -16.72 0.28
N LEU A 26 -1.10 -16.21 -0.14
CA LEU A 26 -2.26 -16.00 0.73
C LEU A 26 -2.68 -17.28 1.49
N SER A 27 -2.47 -18.46 0.90
CA SER A 27 -2.80 -19.74 1.53
C SER A 27 -1.96 -20.07 2.76
N GLU A 28 -0.85 -19.36 2.97
CA GLU A 28 0.07 -19.55 4.09
C GLU A 28 -0.20 -18.57 5.25
N LEU A 29 -1.20 -17.67 5.10
CA LEU A 29 -1.58 -16.76 6.17
C LEU A 29 -2.12 -17.52 7.38
N THR A 30 -1.49 -17.28 8.52
CA THR A 30 -1.98 -17.75 9.82
C THR A 30 -2.90 -16.71 10.45
N LEU A 31 -3.76 -17.12 11.39
CA LEU A 31 -4.62 -16.19 12.14
C LEU A 31 -3.82 -15.07 12.80
N LYS A 32 -2.65 -15.39 13.36
CA LYS A 32 -1.75 -14.38 13.94
C LYS A 32 -1.30 -13.33 12.92
N LEU A 33 -0.89 -13.74 11.70
CA LEU A 33 -0.49 -12.81 10.66
C LEU A 33 -1.65 -11.94 10.17
N ILE A 34 -2.86 -12.50 10.16
CA ILE A 34 -4.08 -11.77 9.83
C ILE A 34 -4.37 -10.72 10.92
N ASP A 35 -4.28 -11.08 12.21
CA ASP A 35 -4.48 -10.14 13.31
C ASP A 35 -3.44 -9.00 13.31
N ASP A 36 -2.16 -9.33 13.08
CA ASP A 36 -1.08 -8.35 12.93
C ASP A 36 -1.37 -7.40 11.75
N PHE A 37 -1.81 -7.93 10.61
CA PHE A 37 -2.19 -7.16 9.42
C PHE A 37 -3.37 -6.23 9.70
N VAL A 38 -4.45 -6.74 10.30
CA VAL A 38 -5.64 -5.94 10.62
C VAL A 38 -5.30 -4.82 11.59
N SER A 39 -4.49 -5.10 12.62
CA SER A 39 -4.01 -4.09 13.57
C SER A 39 -3.25 -2.96 12.87
N CYS A 40 -2.30 -3.31 11.99
CA CYS A 40 -1.55 -2.33 11.21
C CYS A 40 -2.43 -1.57 10.21
N LEU A 41 -3.38 -2.24 9.55
CA LEU A 41 -4.29 -1.62 8.60
C LEU A 41 -5.20 -0.59 9.29
N VAL A 42 -5.75 -0.90 10.47
CA VAL A 42 -6.58 0.04 11.24
C VAL A 42 -5.77 1.29 11.63
N LYS A 43 -4.54 1.12 12.12
CA LYS A 43 -3.62 2.24 12.42
C LYS A 43 -3.34 3.09 11.18
N LEU A 44 -3.06 2.45 10.05
CA LEU A 44 -2.83 3.12 8.75
C LEU A 44 -4.05 3.93 8.31
N LEU A 45 -5.25 3.34 8.38
CA LEU A 45 -6.49 4.00 7.97
C LEU A 45 -6.85 5.19 8.88
N ASN A 46 -6.55 5.12 10.17
CA ASN A 46 -6.66 6.26 11.07
C ASN A 46 -5.69 7.38 10.69
N GLY A 47 -4.44 7.05 10.35
CA GLY A 47 -3.49 8.05 9.84
C GLY A 47 -3.92 8.66 8.51
N TYR A 48 -4.41 7.86 7.57
CA TYR A 48 -5.01 8.35 6.33
C TYR A 48 -6.16 9.32 6.57
N LYS A 49 -7.03 9.03 7.56
CA LYS A 49 -8.12 9.94 7.94
C LYS A 49 -7.59 11.29 8.42
N GLU A 50 -6.54 11.32 9.25
CA GLU A 50 -5.92 12.58 9.71
C GLU A 50 -5.21 13.34 8.59
N LEU A 51 -4.68 12.64 7.59
CA LEU A 51 -4.13 13.22 6.37
C LEU A 51 -5.21 13.73 5.39
N GLY A 52 -6.49 13.57 5.73
CA GLY A 52 -7.58 13.93 4.84
C GLY A 52 -7.64 13.04 3.61
N VAL A 53 -7.41 11.73 3.76
CA VAL A 53 -7.66 10.74 2.70
C VAL A 53 -9.05 10.15 2.92
N GLY A 54 -9.94 10.27 1.93
CA GLY A 54 -11.30 9.72 2.00
C GLY A 54 -11.53 8.44 1.20
N ALA A 55 -10.58 8.04 0.36
CA ALA A 55 -10.67 6.81 -0.43
C ALA A 55 -9.28 6.22 -0.67
N PHE A 56 -9.21 4.91 -0.81
CA PHE A 56 -7.98 4.14 -1.02
C PHE A 56 -8.26 2.88 -1.84
N ASN A 57 -7.22 2.32 -2.43
CA ASN A 57 -7.24 1.00 -3.05
C ASN A 57 -6.20 0.11 -2.36
N LEU A 58 -6.57 -1.15 -2.11
CA LEU A 58 -5.68 -2.19 -1.62
C LEU A 58 -5.53 -3.26 -2.70
N VAL A 59 -4.30 -3.66 -2.99
CA VAL A 59 -4.00 -4.79 -3.86
C VAL A 59 -3.13 -5.80 -3.13
N THR A 60 -3.35 -7.07 -3.44
CA THR A 60 -2.55 -8.18 -2.91
C THR A 60 -1.77 -8.84 -4.05
N TYR A 61 -0.47 -9.01 -3.83
CA TYR A 61 0.41 -9.77 -4.68
C TYR A 61 0.75 -11.09 -3.99
N SER A 62 0.10 -12.17 -4.40
CA SER A 62 0.32 -13.53 -3.90
C SER A 62 1.04 -14.37 -4.96
N SER A 63 1.91 -15.29 -4.54
CA SER A 63 2.32 -16.37 -5.42
C SER A 63 1.11 -17.28 -5.73
N ALA A 64 1.24 -18.10 -6.78
CA ALA A 64 0.26 -19.13 -7.05
C ALA A 64 0.19 -20.13 -5.88
N VAL A 65 -1.00 -20.68 -5.66
CA VAL A 65 -1.23 -21.67 -4.59
C VAL A 65 -0.29 -22.85 -4.78
N ASN A 66 0.33 -23.31 -3.69
CA ASN A 66 1.33 -24.39 -3.67
C ASN A 66 2.63 -24.08 -4.44
N GLN A 67 2.95 -22.81 -4.69
CA GLN A 67 4.26 -22.39 -5.18
C GLN A 67 4.98 -21.55 -4.13
N ASN A 68 6.07 -22.10 -3.59
CA ASN A 68 6.94 -21.44 -2.63
C ASN A 68 8.18 -20.93 -3.36
N HIS A 69 8.51 -19.66 -3.15
CA HIS A 69 9.61 -18.97 -3.83
C HIS A 69 10.50 -18.29 -2.80
N GLU A 70 11.78 -18.65 -2.75
CA GLU A 70 12.73 -18.09 -1.75
C GLU A 70 12.95 -16.58 -1.90
N TYR A 71 12.73 -16.04 -3.10
CA TYR A 71 12.95 -14.65 -3.47
C TYR A 71 11.67 -13.80 -3.45
N TYR A 72 10.52 -14.37 -3.10
CA TYR A 72 9.24 -13.69 -3.19
C TYR A 72 8.45 -13.84 -1.90
N TRP A 73 8.09 -12.71 -1.31
CA TRP A 73 7.19 -12.64 -0.18
C TRP A 73 5.83 -12.08 -0.61
N LEU A 74 4.77 -12.67 -0.05
CA LEU A 74 3.44 -12.12 -0.09
C LEU A 74 3.52 -10.66 0.35
N ASN A 75 2.95 -9.78 -0.47
CA ASN A 75 2.92 -8.37 -0.15
C ASN A 75 1.60 -7.74 -0.61
N MET A 76 1.20 -6.69 0.10
CA MET A 76 0.02 -5.91 -0.23
C MET A 76 0.41 -4.45 -0.33
N LYS A 77 -0.20 -3.72 -1.27
CA LYS A 77 0.02 -2.29 -1.44
C LYS A 77 -1.28 -1.54 -1.24
N LEU A 78 -1.24 -0.52 -0.40
CA LEU A 78 -2.32 0.42 -0.19
C LEU A 78 -1.91 1.76 -0.81
N ILE A 79 -2.78 2.32 -1.65
CA ILE A 79 -2.61 3.67 -2.19
C ILE A 79 -3.82 4.51 -1.86
N SER A 80 -3.60 5.77 -1.50
CA SER A 80 -4.67 6.75 -1.36
C SER A 80 -5.16 7.22 -2.73
N ARG A 81 -6.41 7.68 -2.79
CA ARG A 81 -6.98 8.30 -3.97
C ARG A 81 -7.17 9.80 -3.73
N PRO A 82 -6.85 10.66 -4.71
CA PRO A 82 -7.16 12.08 -4.63
C PRO A 82 -8.68 12.28 -4.51
N PHE A 83 -9.07 13.30 -3.76
CA PHE A 83 -10.48 13.67 -3.70
C PHE A 83 -10.95 14.27 -5.02
N PRO A 84 -12.06 13.78 -5.60
CA PRO A 84 -12.63 14.41 -6.77
C PRO A 84 -13.06 15.85 -6.44
N LYS A 85 -12.45 16.83 -7.10
CA LYS A 85 -12.84 18.25 -7.09
C LYS A 85 -13.60 18.60 -8.37
N GLY A 86 -14.19 19.80 -8.47
CA GLY A 86 -15.18 20.13 -9.51
C GLY A 86 -14.78 19.89 -10.99
N VAL A 87 -13.49 19.81 -11.31
CA VAL A 87 -12.97 19.50 -12.66
C VAL A 87 -12.19 18.19 -12.73
N TYR A 88 -12.26 17.36 -11.68
CA TYR A 88 -11.59 16.08 -11.64
C TYR A 88 -12.35 15.06 -12.50
N THR A 89 -11.67 14.48 -13.49
CA THR A 89 -12.25 13.52 -14.44
C THR A 89 -11.66 12.13 -14.33
N ASN A 90 -10.42 11.98 -13.85
CA ASN A 90 -9.69 10.70 -13.76
C ASN A 90 -8.52 10.79 -12.76
N ASP A 91 -8.15 9.66 -12.17
CA ASP A 91 -6.93 9.44 -11.37
C ASP A 91 -5.65 9.41 -12.21
N THR A 92 -5.76 9.27 -13.53
CA THR A 92 -4.62 9.09 -14.45
C THR A 92 -4.62 10.14 -15.55
N GLY A 93 -3.43 10.63 -15.90
CA GLY A 93 -3.19 11.58 -16.97
C GLY A 93 -2.41 10.98 -18.14
N PRO A 94 -1.92 11.84 -19.07
CA PRO A 94 -1.15 11.40 -20.22
C PRO A 94 0.16 10.69 -19.84
N MET A 95 0.79 11.05 -18.72
CA MET A 95 2.04 10.42 -18.27
C MET A 95 1.83 8.95 -17.93
N GLU A 96 0.82 8.64 -17.13
CA GLU A 96 0.49 7.27 -16.73
C GLU A 96 -0.04 6.45 -17.91
N ARG A 97 -0.78 7.08 -18.83
CA ARG A 97 -1.47 6.38 -19.93
C ARG A 97 -0.62 6.18 -21.19
N LEU A 98 0.29 7.11 -21.49
CA LEU A 98 1.07 7.11 -22.74
C LEU A 98 2.54 6.75 -22.54
N TYR A 99 3.09 7.00 -21.34
CA TYR A 99 4.51 6.79 -21.06
C TYR A 99 4.78 5.78 -19.93
N ASP A 100 3.74 5.22 -19.30
CA ASP A 100 3.85 4.35 -18.12
C ASP A 100 4.66 4.97 -16.96
N VAL A 101 4.60 6.30 -16.82
CA VAL A 101 5.25 7.06 -15.75
C VAL A 101 4.23 7.53 -14.74
N TRP A 102 4.42 7.15 -13.47
CA TRP A 102 3.58 7.57 -12.35
C TRP A 102 4.04 8.93 -11.81
N VAL A 103 3.13 9.89 -11.75
CA VAL A 103 3.40 11.21 -11.15
C VAL A 103 2.95 11.21 -9.69
N ILE A 104 3.90 11.03 -8.78
CA ILE A 104 3.67 11.05 -7.33
C ILE A 104 4.20 12.34 -6.74
N ASP A 105 3.35 13.08 -6.02
CA ASP A 105 3.64 14.42 -5.51
C ASP A 105 4.21 14.44 -4.08
N THR A 106 4.33 13.27 -3.45
CA THR A 106 4.74 13.12 -2.06
C THR A 106 5.90 12.14 -1.96
N LEU A 107 6.97 12.55 -1.27
CA LEU A 107 8.11 11.69 -0.98
C LEU A 107 7.74 10.57 0.01
N PRO A 108 8.26 9.35 -0.15
CA PRO A 108 7.96 8.25 0.76
C PRO A 108 8.42 8.52 2.20
N GLU A 109 9.49 9.28 2.40
CA GLU A 109 9.98 9.70 3.71
C GLU A 109 8.94 10.56 4.44
N MET A 110 8.26 11.46 3.72
CA MET A 110 7.19 12.28 4.29
C MET A 110 5.98 11.44 4.67
N VAL A 111 5.63 10.44 3.85
CA VAL A 111 4.54 9.50 4.15
C VAL A 111 4.88 8.71 5.43
N ALA A 112 6.10 8.18 5.51
CA ALA A 112 6.58 7.45 6.68
C ALA A 112 6.60 8.31 7.94
N GLU A 113 7.11 9.54 7.87
CA GLU A 113 7.15 10.48 9.00
C GLU A 113 5.75 10.80 9.52
N LYS A 114 4.83 11.16 8.61
CA LYS A 114 3.45 11.50 8.96
C LYS A 114 2.69 10.32 9.57
N LEU A 115 2.92 9.11 9.08
CA LEU A 115 2.20 7.92 9.57
C LEU A 115 2.81 7.33 10.84
N ARG A 116 4.09 7.60 11.14
CA ARG A 116 4.81 7.00 12.28
C ARG A 116 4.11 7.23 13.63
N ILE A 117 3.41 8.34 13.80
CA ILE A 117 2.70 8.66 15.05
C ILE A 117 1.56 7.68 15.40
N HIS A 118 1.10 6.87 14.43
CA HIS A 118 0.03 5.90 14.61
C HIS A 118 0.52 4.48 14.93
N PHE A 119 1.82 4.22 14.82
CA PHE A 119 2.40 2.87 14.93
C PHE A 119 3.15 2.66 16.22
#